data_AF-A0A496WSB6-F1
#
_entry.id   AF-A0A496WSB6-F1
#
_cell.length_a   1.000
_cell.length_b   1.000
_cell.length_c   1.000
_cell.angle_alpha   90.00
_cell.angle_beta   90.00
_cell.angle_gamma   90.00
#
_symmetry.space_group_name_H-M   'P 1'
#
loop_
_entity.id
_entity.type
_entity.pdbx_description
1 polymer ?
#
loop_
_entity_poly.entity_id
_entity_poly.type
_entity_poly.pdbx_seq_one_letter_code
_entity_poly.pdbx_strand_id
1 'polypeptide(L)'
;MSKPSVGDVYYRYENDNLINFFDGIKKGLPIKPDEFLVESVTNAGCWVHHRLYTERKFILDGARKRYAYPTKKLAWDSFKRRRYMQADILDRQLRRLNQILYYVKEIDAKGGVDM
;
A
#
# COMPACT_ATOMS: atom_id res chain seq x y z
N MET A 1 -6.80 18.23 -13.45
CA MET A 1 -6.95 16.90 -14.09
C MET A 1 -8.22 16.94 -14.92
N SER A 2 -8.23 16.33 -16.09
CA SER A 2 -9.46 16.11 -16.85
C SER A 2 -10.44 15.26 -16.04
N LYS A 3 -11.74 15.43 -16.29
CA LYS A 3 -12.77 14.56 -15.69
C LYS A 3 -12.64 13.14 -16.26
N PRO A 4 -12.86 12.09 -15.44
CA PRO A 4 -12.90 10.72 -15.94
C PRO A 4 -14.01 10.52 -16.97
N SER A 5 -13.75 9.62 -17.91
CA SER A 5 -14.71 9.13 -18.90
C SER A 5 -14.83 7.61 -18.80
N VAL A 6 -15.99 7.07 -19.17
CA VAL A 6 -16.17 5.61 -19.25
C VAL A 6 -15.20 5.05 -20.29
N GLY A 7 -14.52 3.96 -19.94
CA GLY A 7 -13.46 3.35 -20.75
C GLY A 7 -12.04 3.84 -20.43
N ASP A 8 -11.89 4.91 -19.63
CA ASP A 8 -10.56 5.33 -19.16
C ASP A 8 -9.90 4.22 -18.32
N VAL A 9 -8.56 4.19 -18.34
CA VAL A 9 -7.76 3.25 -17.54
C VAL A 9 -7.08 3.98 -16.40
N TYR A 10 -7.34 3.49 -15.20
CA TYR A 10 -6.71 3.93 -13.97
C TYR A 10 -5.69 2.88 -13.52
N TYR A 11 -4.63 3.34 -12.86
CA TYR A 11 -3.49 2.52 -12.48
C TYR A 11 -3.33 2.48 -10.98
N ARG A 12 -2.90 1.33 -10.46
CA ARG A 12 -2.45 1.17 -9.09
C ARG A 12 -1.26 0.23 -9.08
N TYR A 13 -0.17 0.63 -8.43
CA TYR A 13 0.92 -0.30 -8.19
C TYR A 13 0.67 -0.99 -6.86
N GLU A 14 0.74 -2.32 -6.87
CA GLU A 14 0.80 -3.16 -5.68
C GLU A 14 2.02 -4.07 -5.74
N ASN A 15 2.29 -4.76 -4.64
CA ASN A 15 3.37 -5.72 -4.54
C ASN A 15 2.78 -7.04 -4.07
N ASP A 16 2.17 -7.78 -5.00
CA ASP A 16 1.47 -9.04 -4.71
C ASP A 16 2.42 -10.22 -4.45
N ASN A 17 3.74 -10.00 -4.57
CA ASN A 17 4.76 -11.01 -4.29
C ASN A 17 5.03 -11.15 -2.78
N LEU A 18 4.01 -11.50 -2.00
CA LEU A 18 4.15 -11.83 -0.58
C LEU A 18 4.86 -13.17 -0.35
N ILE A 19 4.84 -14.08 -1.32
CA ILE A 19 5.42 -15.43 -1.17
C ILE A 19 6.96 -15.41 -1.29
N ASN A 20 7.54 -14.42 -1.96
CA ASN A 20 8.99 -14.35 -2.23
C ASN A 20 9.56 -12.95 -1.95
N PHE A 21 9.15 -12.30 -0.87
CA PHE A 21 9.55 -10.92 -0.56
C PHE A 21 11.08 -10.73 -0.51
N PHE A 22 11.83 -11.72 0.01
CA PHE A 22 13.30 -11.68 0.04
C PHE A 22 13.95 -12.11 -1.28
N ASP A 23 13.35 -13.07 -1.99
CA ASP A 23 13.89 -13.61 -3.25
C ASP A 23 13.68 -12.64 -4.43
N GLY A 24 12.61 -11.86 -4.38
CA GLY A 24 12.25 -10.87 -5.38
C GLY A 24 13.13 -9.62 -5.38
N ILE A 25 13.70 -9.25 -4.22
CA ILE A 25 14.64 -8.12 -4.11
C ILE A 25 15.97 -8.47 -4.79
N LYS A 26 16.47 -9.72 -4.62
CA LYS A 26 17.68 -10.19 -5.32
C LYS A 26 17.49 -10.33 -6.83
N LYS A 27 16.30 -10.71 -7.28
CA LYS A 27 16.00 -10.95 -8.71
C LYS A 27 15.49 -9.72 -9.45
N GLY A 28 15.35 -8.56 -8.77
CA GLY A 28 14.85 -7.33 -9.39
C GLY A 28 13.45 -7.51 -9.99
N LEU A 29 12.53 -8.18 -9.28
CA LEU A 29 11.20 -8.46 -9.83
C LEU A 29 10.51 -7.16 -10.27
N PRO A 30 10.04 -7.07 -11.53
CA PRO A 30 9.46 -5.85 -12.06
C PRO A 30 8.14 -5.56 -11.36
N ILE A 31 8.05 -4.40 -10.71
CA ILE A 31 6.78 -3.90 -10.16
C ILE A 31 5.94 -3.39 -11.33
N LYS A 32 4.85 -4.09 -11.64
CA LYS A 32 3.91 -3.71 -12.69
C LYS A 32 2.68 -3.04 -12.07
N PRO A 33 2.05 -2.06 -12.76
CA PRO A 33 0.78 -1.52 -12.32
C PRO A 33 -0.35 -2.49 -12.68
N ASP A 34 -1.30 -2.62 -11.77
CA ASP A 34 -2.63 -3.12 -12.06
C ASP A 34 -3.43 -2.05 -12.79
N GLU A 35 -4.27 -2.49 -13.72
CA GLU A 35 -5.08 -1.64 -14.60
C GLU A 35 -6.57 -1.81 -14.28
N PHE A 36 -7.23 -0.69 -14.01
CA PHE A 36 -8.64 -0.63 -13.63
C PHE A 36 -9.40 0.18 -14.66
N LEU A 37 -10.42 -0.43 -15.26
CA LEU A 37 -11.28 0.24 -16.23
C LEU A 37 -12.33 1.07 -15.50
N VAL A 38 -12.56 2.30 -15.97
CA VAL A 38 -13.68 3.13 -15.54
C VAL A 38 -14.97 2.61 -16.18
N GLU A 39 -15.86 2.05 -15.37
CA GLU A 39 -17.13 1.48 -15.85
C GLU A 39 -18.27 2.50 -15.82
N SER A 40 -18.25 3.42 -14.85
CA SER A 40 -19.24 4.48 -14.75
C SER A 40 -18.67 5.72 -14.08
N VAL A 41 -19.21 6.87 -14.46
CA VAL A 41 -18.80 8.19 -13.95
C VAL A 41 -20.00 8.86 -13.32
N THR A 42 -19.77 9.53 -12.20
CA THR A 42 -20.73 10.34 -11.46
C THR A 42 -20.16 11.76 -11.32
N ASN A 43 -20.98 12.71 -10.85
CA ASN A 43 -20.50 14.07 -10.60
C ASN A 43 -19.41 14.17 -9.52
N ALA A 44 -19.30 13.16 -8.67
CA ALA A 44 -18.38 13.14 -7.52
C ALA A 44 -17.14 12.26 -7.74
N GLY A 45 -17.07 11.49 -8.83
CA GLY A 45 -16.03 10.48 -9.02
C GLY A 45 -16.45 9.37 -9.97
N CYS A 46 -15.67 8.30 -10.00
CA CYS A 46 -15.88 7.18 -10.92
C CYS A 46 -15.80 5.81 -10.23
N TRP A 47 -16.55 4.85 -10.76
CA TRP A 47 -16.40 3.44 -10.41
C TRP A 47 -15.37 2.81 -11.33
N VAL A 48 -14.39 2.13 -10.74
CA VAL A 48 -13.37 1.39 -11.45
C VAL A 48 -13.42 -0.09 -11.12
N HIS A 49 -13.04 -0.92 -12.08
CA HIS A 49 -13.05 -2.37 -11.92
C HIS A 49 -11.78 -2.99 -12.50
N HIS A 50 -11.24 -3.98 -11.79
CA HIS A 50 -10.10 -4.75 -12.25
C HIS A 50 -10.58 -6.05 -12.85
N ARG A 51 -10.03 -6.47 -13.99
CA ARG A 51 -10.48 -7.68 -14.71
C ARG A 51 -10.46 -8.95 -13.86
N LEU A 52 -9.53 -9.05 -12.91
CA LEU A 52 -9.36 -10.24 -12.06
C LEU A 52 -10.09 -10.15 -10.71
N TYR A 53 -10.68 -9.02 -10.37
CA TYR A 53 -11.38 -8.84 -9.09
C TYR A 53 -12.88 -8.90 -9.33
N THR A 54 -13.64 -9.40 -8.36
CA THR A 54 -15.12 -9.45 -8.44
C THR A 54 -15.78 -8.15 -8.01
N GLU A 55 -15.08 -7.32 -7.22
CA GLU A 55 -15.61 -6.09 -6.67
C GLU A 55 -15.10 -4.85 -7.42
N ARG A 56 -16.02 -3.95 -7.77
CA ARG A 56 -15.70 -2.58 -8.20
C ARG A 56 -15.32 -1.70 -7.02
N LYS A 57 -14.49 -0.69 -7.27
CA LYS A 57 -14.07 0.33 -6.27
C LYS A 57 -14.45 1.72 -6.75
N PHE A 58 -14.98 2.55 -5.84
CA PHE A 58 -15.30 3.95 -6.14
C PHE A 58 -14.11 4.87 -5.85
N ILE A 59 -13.83 5.80 -6.76
CA ILE A 59 -12.78 6.80 -6.65
C ILE A 59 -13.43 8.18 -6.61
N LEU A 60 -13.31 8.85 -5.47
CA LEU A 60 -13.77 10.23 -5.29
C LEU A 60 -12.83 11.20 -6.01
N ASP A 61 -13.43 12.13 -6.75
CA ASP A 61 -12.74 13.26 -7.33
C ASP A 61 -12.24 14.20 -6.22
N GLY A 62 -11.06 14.78 -6.42
CA GLY A 62 -10.44 15.68 -5.43
C GLY A 62 -9.90 15.00 -4.16
N ALA A 63 -10.21 13.72 -3.92
CA ALA A 63 -9.71 13.03 -2.74
C ALA A 63 -8.17 13.01 -2.70
N ARG A 64 -7.62 13.37 -1.53
CA ARG A 64 -6.16 13.39 -1.28
C ARG A 64 -5.54 12.00 -1.38
N LYS A 65 -6.30 10.96 -1.00
CA LYS A 65 -5.93 9.55 -1.11
C LYS A 65 -6.94 8.86 -2.00
N ARG A 66 -6.46 8.31 -3.12
CA ARG A 66 -7.30 7.59 -4.09
C ARG A 66 -6.88 6.12 -4.13
N TYR A 67 -7.83 5.28 -4.49
CA TYR A 67 -7.57 3.85 -4.68
C TYR A 67 -6.68 3.63 -5.92
N ALA A 68 -7.07 4.13 -7.09
CA ALA A 68 -6.26 4.13 -8.30
C ALA A 68 -6.12 5.55 -8.89
N TYR A 69 -5.24 5.73 -9.85
CA TYR A 69 -4.88 7.04 -10.41
C TYR A 69 -4.92 7.05 -11.93
N PRO A 70 -5.29 8.17 -12.58
CA PRO A 70 -5.46 8.24 -14.04
C PRO A 70 -4.14 8.10 -14.82
N THR A 71 -2.98 8.17 -14.17
CA THR A 71 -1.69 7.98 -14.83
C THR A 71 -0.77 7.08 -14.02
N LYS A 72 0.08 6.31 -14.72
CA LYS A 72 1.11 5.46 -14.11
C LYS A 72 2.05 6.27 -13.19
N LYS A 73 2.42 7.49 -13.58
CA LYS A 73 3.26 8.37 -12.74
C LYS A 73 2.63 8.68 -11.38
N LEU A 74 1.35 9.08 -11.37
CA LEU A 74 0.64 9.38 -10.12
C LEU A 74 0.44 8.13 -9.27
N ALA A 75 0.12 7.01 -9.91
CA ALA A 75 0.00 5.71 -9.23
C ALA A 75 1.33 5.30 -8.56
N TRP A 76 2.46 5.51 -9.26
CA TRP A 76 3.80 5.23 -8.75
C TRP A 76 4.18 6.14 -7.58
N ASP A 77 3.90 7.43 -7.68
CA ASP A 77 4.16 8.37 -6.58
C ASP A 77 3.33 8.05 -5.33
N SER A 78 2.06 7.67 -5.52
CA SER A 78 1.21 7.16 -4.44
C SER A 78 1.79 5.87 -3.83
N PHE A 79 2.24 4.93 -4.66
CA PHE A 79 2.85 3.69 -4.21
C PHE A 79 4.08 3.93 -3.34
N LYS A 80 5.04 4.76 -3.79
CA LYS A 80 6.23 5.14 -3.00
C LYS A 80 5.83 5.71 -1.65
N ARG A 81 4.88 6.66 -1.62
CA ARG A 81 4.40 7.25 -0.35
C ARG A 81 3.82 6.20 0.60
N ARG A 82 3.02 5.27 0.09
CA ARG A 82 2.47 4.17 0.91
C ARG A 82 3.57 3.27 1.45
N ARG A 83 4.58 2.93 0.64
CA ARG A 83 5.70 2.08 1.07
C ARG A 83 6.60 2.77 2.09
N TYR A 84 6.91 4.06 1.91
CA TYR A 84 7.67 4.82 2.90
C TYR A 84 6.92 4.95 4.22
N MET A 85 5.62 5.24 4.20
CA MET A 85 4.81 5.23 5.43
C MET A 85 4.80 3.85 6.10
N GLN A 86 4.67 2.77 5.33
CA GLN A 86 4.70 1.42 5.90
C GLN A 86 6.06 1.10 6.54
N ALA A 87 7.17 1.46 5.88
CA ALA A 87 8.50 1.28 6.43
C ALA A 87 8.67 2.04 7.74
N ASP A 88 8.21 3.29 7.81
CA ASP A 88 8.23 4.13 9.02
C ASP A 88 7.38 3.54 10.16
N ILE A 89 6.20 3.00 9.86
CA ILE A 89 5.37 2.30 10.86
C ILE A 89 6.10 1.06 11.40
N LEU A 90 6.66 0.24 10.51
CA LEU A 90 7.37 -0.98 10.90
C LEU A 90 8.63 -0.67 11.72
N ASP A 91 9.36 0.38 11.36
CA ASP A 91 10.52 0.85 12.11
C ASP A 91 10.14 1.29 13.53
N ARG A 92 9.05 2.05 13.71
CA ARG A 92 8.55 2.41 15.04
C ARG A 92 8.14 1.17 15.85
N GLN A 93 7.48 0.21 15.22
CA GLN A 93 7.10 -1.05 15.88
C GLN A 93 8.33 -1.83 16.34
N LEU A 94 9.36 -1.91 15.50
CA LEU A 94 10.62 -2.57 15.83
C LEU A 94 11.33 -1.88 17.00
N ARG A 95 11.41 -0.55 17.01
CA ARG A 95 11.99 0.21 18.13
C ARG A 95 11.25 -0.06 19.44
N ARG A 96 9.92 -0.07 19.41
CA ARG A 96 9.10 -0.37 20.59
C ARG A 96 9.34 -1.79 21.10
N LEU A 97 9.40 -2.77 20.19
CA LEU A 97 9.72 -4.15 20.56
C LEU A 97 11.11 -4.26 21.21
N ASN A 98 12.11 -3.58 20.65
CA ASN A 98 13.47 -3.58 21.20
C ASN A 98 13.51 -2.97 22.61
N GLN A 99 12.73 -1.92 22.89
CA GLN A 99 12.62 -1.36 24.23
C GLN A 99 12.00 -2.36 25.21
N ILE A 100 10.92 -3.05 24.82
CA ILE A 100 10.31 -4.09 25.65
C ILE A 100 11.30 -5.21 25.95
N LEU A 101 12.01 -5.69 24.92
CA LEU A 101 13.03 -6.73 25.08
C LEU A 101 14.17 -6.31 26.01
N TYR A 102 14.56 -5.04 25.98
CA TYR A 102 15.53 -4.51 26.93
C TYR A 102 15.00 -4.62 28.37
N TYR A 103 13.78 -4.17 28.65
CA TYR A 103 13.19 -4.26 29.99
C TYR A 103 13.02 -5.69 30.49
N VAL A 104 12.60 -6.62 29.61
CA VAL A 104 12.48 -8.05 29.96
C VAL A 104 13.85 -8.60 30.39
N LYS A 105 14.92 -8.30 29.64
CA LYS A 105 16.28 -8.73 29.99
C LYS A 105 16.75 -8.15 31.32
N GLU A 106 16.43 -6.90 31.62
CA GLU A 106 16.76 -6.25 32.89
C GLU A 106 16.01 -6.88 34.07
N ILE A 107 14.74 -7.28 33.88
CA ILE A 107 13.95 -7.98 34.90
C ILE A 107 14.52 -9.38 35.14
N ASP A 108 14.81 -10.13 34.08
CA ASP A 108 15.42 -11.45 34.18
C ASP A 108 16.77 -11.39 34.92
N ALA A 109 17.59 -10.37 34.63
CA ALA A 109 18.86 -10.15 35.32
C ALA A 109 18.71 -9.83 36.81
N LYS A 110 17.56 -9.30 37.24
CA LYS A 110 17.27 -8.95 38.64
C LYS A 110 16.61 -10.08 39.43
N GLY A 111 16.41 -11.26 38.84
CA GLY A 111 15.82 -12.41 39.52
C GLY A 111 14.36 -12.71 39.16
N GLY A 112 13.84 -12.09 38.09
CA GLY A 112 12.48 -12.35 37.60
C GLY A 112 11.40 -11.53 38.30
N VAL A 113 10.14 -11.90 38.08
CA VAL A 113 8.95 -11.16 38.53
C VAL A 113 8.53 -11.54 39.97
N ASP A 114 9.20 -12.51 40.60
CA ASP A 114 8.85 -13.04 41.93
C ASP A 114 9.68 -12.43 43.09
N MET A 115 9.99 -11.12 43.02
CA MET A 115 10.45 -10.33 44.18
C MET A 115 9.38 -9.38 44.69
#